data_AF-A0AA89BB23-F1
#
_entry.id   AF-A0AA89BB23-F1
#
_cell.length_a   1.000
_cell.length_b   1.000
_cell.length_c   1.000
_cell.angle_alpha   90.00
_cell.angle_beta   90.00
_cell.angle_gamma   90.00
#
_symmetry.space_group_name_H-M   'P 1'
#
loop_
_entity.id
_entity.type
_entity.pdbx_description
1 polymer ?
#
loop_
_entity_poly.entity_id
_entity_poly.type
_entity_poly.pdbx_seq_one_letter_code
_entity_poly.pdbx_strand_id
1 'polypeptide(L)'
;MATFAKPENALKRAEELINVGQKQDALQALHDLITSKRYRAWQKTHEKIMFKYIELCVDMRRGRFAKDGLIQYRIICQQVNVNSLEEVIKHFMDLSTKRAELARSQAQALEEALDVDDLEADKRPEDLMLSYVSGEKGKDRSDRELVTPWFKFLWETYRTVLEILRNNSKLMALYADTAHRAFQFCKQYKRTTEFRRLCEIIRNHLANLNKYRDQRDRPDLSAPESLQFYLDTRFEQLKIATELELWQVV
;
A
#
# COMPACT_ATOMS: atom_id res chain seq x y z
N MET A 1 -25.91 0.15 14.03
CA MET A 1 -24.47 -0.04 14.35
C MET A 1 -24.33 -1.06 15.45
N ALA A 2 -23.58 -2.13 15.20
CA ALA A 2 -23.32 -3.15 16.22
C ALA A 2 -22.39 -2.55 17.29
N THR A 3 -22.93 -2.28 18.48
CA THR A 3 -22.15 -1.83 19.63
C THR A 3 -21.64 -3.07 20.37
N PHE A 4 -20.43 -3.52 20.01
CA PHE A 4 -19.76 -4.57 20.77
C PHE A 4 -19.38 -4.03 22.14
N ALA A 5 -19.53 -4.81 23.22
CA ALA A 5 -19.05 -4.43 24.55
C ALA A 5 -17.56 -4.77 24.78
N LYS A 6 -17.03 -5.75 24.02
CA LYS A 6 -15.66 -6.23 24.09
C LYS A 6 -15.07 -6.44 22.69
N PRO A 7 -13.81 -6.02 22.41
CA PRO A 7 -13.16 -6.22 21.11
C PRO A 7 -13.11 -7.67 20.66
N GLU A 8 -12.99 -8.63 21.58
CA GLU A 8 -12.95 -10.07 21.27
C GLU A 8 -14.23 -10.55 20.58
N ASN A 9 -15.38 -9.99 20.94
CA ASN A 9 -16.67 -10.37 20.34
C ASN A 9 -16.80 -9.87 18.92
N ALA A 10 -16.18 -8.72 18.61
CA ALA A 10 -16.15 -8.18 17.26
C ALA A 10 -15.32 -9.07 16.33
N LEU A 11 -14.17 -9.58 16.82
CA LEU A 11 -13.33 -10.50 16.06
C LEU A 11 -14.06 -11.81 15.74
N LYS A 12 -14.69 -12.44 16.74
CA LYS A 12 -15.47 -13.68 16.52
C LYS A 12 -16.60 -13.46 15.52
N ARG A 13 -17.34 -12.36 15.65
CA ARG A 13 -18.43 -12.04 14.72
C ARG A 13 -17.92 -11.80 13.30
N ALA A 14 -16.77 -11.14 13.14
CA ALA A 14 -16.15 -10.97 11.84
C ALA A 14 -15.76 -12.32 11.22
N GLU A 15 -15.20 -13.24 12.00
CA GLU A 15 -14.88 -14.60 11.55
C GLU A 15 -16.13 -15.38 11.12
N GLU A 16 -17.21 -15.32 11.90
CA GLU A 16 -18.51 -15.92 11.54
C GLU A 16 -19.04 -15.37 10.21
N LEU A 17 -19.01 -14.04 10.03
CA LEU A 17 -19.45 -13.38 8.79
C LEU A 17 -18.58 -13.79 7.60
N ILE A 18 -17.27 -13.93 7.79
CA ILE A 18 -16.34 -14.41 6.75
C ILE A 18 -16.68 -15.84 6.33
N ASN A 19 -16.98 -16.72 7.29
CA ASN A 19 -17.32 -18.12 7.04
C ASN A 19 -18.61 -18.27 6.22
N VAL A 20 -19.56 -17.34 6.38
CA VAL A 20 -20.80 -17.29 5.59
C VAL A 20 -20.62 -16.50 4.27
N GLY A 21 -19.41 -16.02 3.97
CA GLY A 21 -19.09 -15.29 2.74
C GLY A 21 -19.40 -13.79 2.77
N GLN A 22 -19.91 -13.27 3.89
CA GLN A 22 -20.25 -11.85 4.08
C GLN A 22 -19.03 -10.99 4.44
N LYS A 23 -18.02 -10.97 3.55
CA LYS A 23 -16.76 -10.24 3.77
C LYS A 23 -16.95 -8.72 3.95
N GLN A 24 -17.92 -8.13 3.25
CA GLN A 24 -18.20 -6.68 3.35
C GLN A 24 -18.75 -6.31 4.73
N ASP A 25 -19.66 -7.11 5.28
CA ASP A 25 -20.26 -6.87 6.60
C ASP A 25 -19.25 -7.14 7.72
N ALA A 26 -18.40 -8.17 7.54
CA ALA A 26 -17.27 -8.42 8.43
C ALA A 26 -16.32 -7.22 8.47
N LEU A 27 -15.96 -6.68 7.30
CA LEU A 27 -15.11 -5.51 7.19
C LEU A 27 -15.73 -4.29 7.88
N GLN A 28 -17.03 -4.05 7.67
CA GLN A 28 -17.73 -2.92 8.29
C GLN A 28 -17.80 -3.06 9.82
N ALA A 29 -18.08 -4.26 10.33
CA ALA A 29 -18.12 -4.51 11.77
C ALA A 29 -16.76 -4.23 12.45
N LEU A 30 -15.66 -4.63 11.81
CA LEU A 30 -14.31 -4.32 12.30
C LEU A 30 -13.98 -2.82 12.15
N HIS A 31 -14.36 -2.20 11.04
CA HIS A 31 -14.16 -0.77 10.79
C HIS A 31 -14.83 0.09 11.87
N ASP A 32 -16.09 -0.20 12.19
CA ASP A 32 -16.86 0.52 13.19
C ASP A 32 -16.21 0.43 14.58
N LEU A 33 -15.58 -0.71 14.89
CA LEU A 33 -14.87 -0.89 16.16
C LEU A 33 -13.59 -0.04 16.21
N ILE A 34 -12.74 -0.13 15.18
CA ILE A 34 -11.43 0.55 15.12
C ILE A 34 -11.61 2.08 15.10
N THR A 35 -12.66 2.56 14.42
CA THR A 35 -12.95 4.00 14.33
C THR A 35 -13.73 4.54 15.52
N SER A 36 -14.24 3.66 16.40
CA SER A 36 -15.00 4.07 17.58
C SER A 36 -14.15 4.84 18.58
N LYS A 37 -14.69 5.96 19.07
CA LYS A 37 -14.07 6.73 20.18
C LYS A 37 -14.05 5.96 21.50
N ARG A 38 -14.88 4.93 21.65
CA ARG A 38 -15.02 4.16 22.90
C ARG A 38 -13.84 3.21 23.14
N TYR A 39 -13.23 2.68 22.08
CA TYR A 39 -12.21 1.63 22.15
C TYR A 39 -10.80 2.16 21.83
N ARG A 40 -10.37 3.20 22.54
CA ARG A 40 -9.07 3.84 22.31
C ARG A 40 -7.91 3.34 23.18
N ALA A 41 -8.20 2.54 24.20
CA ALA A 41 -7.17 1.92 25.02
C ALA A 41 -6.62 0.69 24.29
N TRP A 42 -5.33 0.73 23.93
CA TRP A 42 -4.69 -0.38 23.23
C TRP A 42 -4.76 -1.68 24.05
N GLN A 43 -5.05 -2.78 23.36
CA GLN A 43 -5.03 -4.15 23.91
C GLN A 43 -4.49 -5.08 22.84
N LYS A 44 -3.90 -6.22 23.22
CA LYS A 44 -3.36 -7.21 22.29
C LYS A 44 -4.41 -7.75 21.29
N THR A 45 -5.69 -7.73 21.67
CA THR A 45 -6.79 -8.09 20.76
C THR A 45 -6.94 -7.10 19.59
N HIS A 46 -6.63 -5.82 19.78
CA HIS A 46 -6.71 -4.82 18.70
C HIS A 46 -5.72 -5.10 17.58
N GLU A 47 -4.53 -5.61 17.91
CA GLU A 47 -3.52 -6.01 16.92
C GLU A 47 -4.04 -7.15 16.04
N LYS A 48 -4.62 -8.20 16.65
CA LYS A 48 -5.25 -9.31 15.91
C LYS A 48 -6.39 -8.83 15.01
N ILE A 49 -7.22 -7.92 15.52
CA ILE A 49 -8.31 -7.30 14.76
C ILE A 49 -7.74 -6.52 13.58
N MET A 50 -6.66 -5.77 13.77
CA MET A 50 -6.05 -5.02 12.68
C MET A 50 -5.45 -5.91 11.60
N PHE A 51 -4.78 -7.00 11.94
CA PHE A 51 -4.32 -7.97 10.94
C PHE A 51 -5.49 -8.48 10.11
N LYS A 52 -6.58 -8.92 10.75
CA LYS A 52 -7.75 -9.43 10.03
C LYS A 52 -8.45 -8.37 9.19
N TYR A 53 -8.53 -7.15 9.71
CA TYR A 53 -9.10 -6.00 9.03
C TYR A 53 -8.31 -5.64 7.76
N ILE A 54 -6.98 -5.64 7.85
CA ILE A 54 -6.09 -5.38 6.71
C ILE A 54 -6.20 -6.48 5.66
N GLU A 55 -6.25 -7.75 6.07
CA GLU A 55 -6.49 -8.87 5.14
C GLU A 55 -7.75 -8.64 4.30
N LEU A 56 -8.87 -8.31 4.95
CA LEU A 56 -10.13 -8.01 4.26
C LEU A 56 -10.02 -6.77 3.36
N CYS A 57 -9.34 -5.72 3.82
CA CYS A 57 -9.15 -4.51 3.02
C CYS A 57 -8.36 -4.80 1.74
N VAL A 58 -7.32 -5.62 1.80
CA VAL A 58 -6.50 -5.98 0.64
C VAL A 58 -7.28 -6.91 -0.30
N ASP A 59 -7.91 -7.95 0.24
CA ASP A 59 -8.72 -8.91 -0.53
C ASP A 59 -9.80 -8.21 -1.37
N MET A 60 -10.46 -7.21 -0.77
CA MET A 60 -11.54 -6.47 -1.42
C MET A 60 -11.06 -5.18 -2.10
N ARG A 61 -9.75 -4.90 -2.10
CA ARG A 61 -9.11 -3.66 -2.62
C ARG A 61 -9.74 -2.37 -2.06
N ARG A 62 -10.15 -2.38 -0.79
CA ARG A 62 -10.77 -1.25 -0.07
C ARG A 62 -9.71 -0.33 0.55
N GLY A 63 -8.91 0.33 -0.28
CA GLY A 63 -7.79 1.18 0.19
C GLY A 63 -8.19 2.35 1.10
N ARG A 64 -9.38 2.92 0.90
CA ARG A 64 -9.92 3.99 1.76
C ARG A 64 -10.17 3.50 3.19
N PHE A 65 -10.78 2.32 3.32
CA PHE A 65 -10.98 1.67 4.62
C PHE A 65 -9.65 1.38 5.31
N ALA A 66 -8.65 0.85 4.58
CA ALA A 66 -7.32 0.62 5.13
C ALA A 66 -6.70 1.92 5.68
N LYS A 67 -6.73 3.01 4.89
CA LYS A 67 -6.23 4.32 5.32
C LYS A 67 -6.90 4.82 6.59
N ASP A 68 -8.23 4.84 6.62
CA ASP A 68 -8.98 5.37 7.76
C ASP A 68 -8.75 4.52 9.01
N GLY A 69 -8.76 3.20 8.87
CA GLY A 69 -8.48 2.26 9.96
C GLY A 69 -7.07 2.43 10.52
N LEU A 70 -6.04 2.54 9.67
CA LEU A 70 -4.66 2.72 10.11
C LEU A 70 -4.41 4.08 10.77
N ILE A 71 -5.07 5.15 10.32
CA ILE A 71 -5.00 6.46 10.98
C ILE A 71 -5.52 6.35 12.41
N GLN A 72 -6.66 5.69 12.61
CA GLN A 72 -7.21 5.50 13.96
C GLN A 72 -6.34 4.55 14.78
N TYR A 73 -5.84 3.47 14.19
CA TYR A 73 -4.96 2.55 14.88
C TYR A 73 -3.66 3.21 15.34
N ARG A 74 -3.06 4.07 14.51
CA ARG A 74 -1.91 4.91 14.89
C ARG A 74 -2.20 5.71 16.15
N ILE A 75 -3.37 6.34 16.25
CA ILE A 75 -3.76 7.11 17.44
C ILE A 75 -3.84 6.21 18.68
N ILE A 76 -4.40 5.01 18.55
CA ILE A 76 -4.56 4.03 19.65
C ILE A 76 -3.20 3.55 20.17
N CYS A 77 -2.24 3.28 19.28
CA CYS A 77 -0.97 2.66 19.66
C CYS A 77 0.15 3.66 19.95
N GLN A 78 0.04 4.93 19.54
CA GLN A 78 1.13 5.94 19.58
C GLN A 78 1.86 6.02 20.92
N GLN A 79 1.12 5.99 22.04
CA GLN A 79 1.70 6.15 23.38
C GLN A 79 2.05 4.84 24.06
N VAL A 80 1.46 3.72 23.60
CA VAL A 80 1.51 2.44 24.33
C VAL A 80 2.43 1.44 23.62
N ASN A 81 2.22 1.20 22.34
CA ASN A 81 2.93 0.17 21.59
C ASN A 81 3.04 0.52 20.10
N VAL A 82 4.00 1.39 19.77
CA VAL A 82 4.26 1.81 18.39
C VAL A 82 4.74 0.63 17.51
N ASN A 83 5.39 -0.38 18.10
CA ASN A 83 5.85 -1.56 17.37
C ASN A 83 4.69 -2.37 16.79
N SER A 84 3.53 -2.39 17.47
CA SER A 84 2.33 -3.05 16.93
C SER A 84 1.83 -2.39 15.63
N LEU A 85 1.97 -1.07 15.50
CA LEU A 85 1.67 -0.39 14.23
C LEU A 85 2.67 -0.76 13.15
N GLU A 86 3.96 -0.85 13.51
CA GLU A 86 5.02 -1.25 12.59
C GLU A 86 4.73 -2.63 11.97
N GLU A 87 4.39 -3.62 12.79
CA GLU A 87 4.08 -4.98 12.34
C GLU A 87 2.82 -5.04 11.46
N VAL A 88 1.75 -4.33 11.84
CA VAL A 88 0.54 -4.23 11.01
C VAL A 88 0.82 -3.58 9.66
N ILE A 89 1.66 -2.54 9.63
CA ILE A 89 2.05 -1.87 8.38
C ILE A 89 2.91 -2.76 7.49
N LYS A 90 3.90 -3.47 8.06
CA LYS A 90 4.70 -4.45 7.32
C LYS A 90 3.80 -5.50 6.66
N HIS A 91 2.87 -6.06 7.44
CA HIS A 91 1.92 -7.03 6.93
C HIS A 91 1.01 -6.45 5.81
N PHE A 92 0.53 -5.22 5.95
CA PHE A 92 -0.26 -4.56 4.92
C PHE A 92 0.51 -4.41 3.60
N MET A 93 1.77 -3.98 3.67
CA MET A 93 2.63 -3.86 2.49
C MET A 93 2.92 -5.23 1.86
N ASP A 94 3.32 -6.21 2.67
CA ASP A 94 3.67 -7.54 2.18
C ASP A 94 2.47 -8.24 1.51
N LEU A 95 1.28 -8.14 2.09
CA LEU A 95 0.07 -8.73 1.51
C LEU A 95 -0.31 -8.03 0.19
N SER A 96 -0.20 -6.69 0.15
CA SER A 96 -0.49 -5.91 -1.07
C SER A 96 0.50 -6.23 -2.19
N THR A 97 1.79 -6.38 -1.88
CA THR A 97 2.82 -6.78 -2.84
C THR A 97 2.56 -8.19 -3.37
N LYS A 98 2.30 -9.16 -2.48
CA LYS A 98 1.99 -10.54 -2.89
C LYS A 98 0.77 -10.63 -3.81
N ARG A 99 -0.28 -9.85 -3.55
CA ARG A 99 -1.47 -9.81 -4.42
C ARG A 99 -1.17 -9.19 -5.78
N ALA A 100 -0.34 -8.15 -5.83
CA ALA A 100 0.07 -7.54 -7.08
C ALA A 100 0.96 -8.48 -7.93
N GLU A 101 1.89 -9.20 -7.30
CA GLU A 101 2.73 -10.20 -7.95
C GLU A 101 1.92 -11.42 -8.44
N LEU A 102 0.94 -11.86 -7.65
CA LEU A 102 -0.01 -12.90 -8.07
C LEU A 102 -0.79 -12.46 -9.32
N ALA A 103 -1.34 -11.24 -9.32
CA ALA A 103 -2.08 -10.73 -10.47
C ALA A 103 -1.21 -10.65 -11.73
N ARG A 104 0.06 -10.25 -11.58
CA ARG A 104 1.03 -10.22 -12.67
C ARG A 104 1.35 -11.62 -13.21
N SER A 105 1.65 -12.56 -12.33
CA SER A 105 1.95 -13.94 -12.74
C SER A 105 0.75 -14.61 -13.41
N GLN A 106 -0.47 -14.33 -12.95
CA GLN A 106 -1.70 -14.78 -13.61
C GLN A 106 -1.87 -14.18 -15.01
N ALA A 107 -1.60 -12.89 -15.18
CA ALA A 107 -1.67 -12.25 -16.50
C ALA A 107 -0.61 -12.82 -17.46
N GLN A 108 0.61 -13.05 -16.97
CA GLN A 108 1.67 -13.68 -17.77
C GLN A 108 1.34 -15.13 -18.16
N ALA A 109 0.82 -15.93 -17.23
CA ALA A 109 0.41 -17.30 -17.52
C ALA A 109 -0.74 -17.37 -18.54
N LEU A 110 -1.67 -16.41 -18.49
CA LEU A 110 -2.75 -16.30 -19.49
C LEU A 110 -2.19 -15.94 -20.88
N GLU A 111 -1.22 -15.04 -20.95
CA GLU A 111 -0.53 -14.69 -22.20
C GLU A 111 0.20 -15.91 -22.78
N GLU A 112 0.98 -16.62 -21.96
CA GLU A 112 1.70 -17.83 -22.40
C GLU A 112 0.74 -18.93 -22.87
N ALA A 113 -0.41 -19.11 -22.20
CA ALA A 113 -1.43 -20.06 -22.64
C ALA A 113 -2.07 -19.67 -23.99
N LEU A 114 -2.30 -18.37 -24.22
CA LEU A 114 -2.85 -17.86 -25.47
C LEU A 114 -1.84 -17.91 -26.63
N ASP A 115 -0.53 -17.83 -26.35
CA ASP A 115 0.54 -17.90 -27.36
C ASP A 115 0.81 -19.34 -27.85
N VAL A 116 0.43 -20.35 -27.06
CA VAL A 116 0.57 -21.77 -27.42
C VAL A 116 -0.62 -22.27 -28.26
N ASP A 117 -1.76 -21.59 -28.25
CA ASP A 117 -3.02 -22.14 -28.75
C ASP A 117 -3.38 -21.76 -30.20
N ASP A 118 -2.54 -21.04 -30.98
CA ASP A 118 -2.76 -21.03 -32.43
C ASP A 118 -1.64 -20.51 -33.34
N LEU A 119 -1.07 -21.43 -34.13
CA LEU A 119 -0.35 -21.10 -35.37
C LEU A 119 -1.30 -21.03 -36.59
N GLU A 120 -2.58 -21.39 -36.44
CA GLU A 120 -3.58 -21.49 -37.53
C GLU A 120 -4.86 -20.63 -37.33
N ALA A 121 -5.10 -19.98 -36.18
CA ALA A 121 -6.16 -18.98 -36.05
C ALA A 121 -5.72 -17.72 -36.78
N ASP A 122 -6.34 -17.54 -37.94
CA ASP A 122 -6.51 -16.24 -38.54
C ASP A 122 -6.87 -15.23 -37.44
N LYS A 123 -6.00 -14.21 -37.28
CA LYS A 123 -6.22 -13.07 -36.38
C LYS A 123 -7.65 -12.61 -36.57
N ARG A 124 -8.46 -12.70 -35.50
CA ARG A 124 -9.87 -12.28 -35.57
C ARG A 124 -9.92 -10.86 -36.14
N PRO A 125 -10.82 -10.56 -37.10
CA PRO A 125 -10.93 -9.24 -37.70
C PRO A 125 -11.04 -8.11 -36.65
N GLU A 126 -11.66 -8.41 -35.52
CA GLU A 126 -11.77 -7.56 -34.34
C GLU A 126 -10.41 -7.17 -33.73
N ASP A 127 -9.49 -8.12 -33.57
CA ASP A 127 -8.14 -7.88 -33.03
C ASP A 127 -7.29 -7.05 -34.00
N LEU A 128 -7.43 -7.32 -35.30
CA LEU A 128 -6.78 -6.55 -36.34
C LEU A 128 -7.28 -5.10 -36.31
N MET A 129 -8.61 -4.88 -36.31
CA MET A 129 -9.20 -3.53 -36.22
C MET A 129 -8.74 -2.77 -34.97
N LEU A 130 -8.75 -3.43 -33.80
CA LEU A 130 -8.34 -2.77 -32.56
C LEU A 130 -6.83 -2.42 -32.54
N SER A 131 -5.99 -3.22 -33.19
CA SER A 131 -4.55 -2.91 -33.35
C SER A 131 -4.31 -1.66 -34.20
N TYR A 132 -5.13 -1.42 -35.23
CA TYR A 132 -5.02 -0.22 -36.08
C TYR A 132 -5.49 1.06 -35.39
N VAL A 133 -6.46 0.97 -34.48
CA VAL A 133 -7.04 2.14 -33.80
C VAL A 133 -6.25 2.54 -32.56
N SER A 134 -5.83 1.57 -31.75
CA SER A 134 -5.23 1.83 -30.44
C SER A 134 -3.71 1.67 -30.39
N GLY A 135 -3.11 0.96 -31.35
CA GLY A 135 -1.71 0.52 -31.26
C GLY A 135 -1.43 -0.47 -30.11
N GLU A 136 -2.42 -0.79 -29.26
CA GLU A 136 -2.29 -1.67 -28.10
C GLU A 136 -2.37 -3.15 -28.53
N LYS A 137 -1.37 -3.95 -28.12
CA LYS A 137 -1.35 -5.40 -28.33
C LYS A 137 -2.27 -6.12 -27.32
N GLY A 138 -2.58 -7.40 -27.56
CA GLY A 138 -3.38 -8.22 -26.63
C GLY A 138 -2.83 -8.25 -25.20
N LYS A 139 -1.50 -8.33 -25.05
CA LYS A 139 -0.79 -8.22 -23.77
C LYS A 139 -1.14 -6.96 -22.99
N ASP A 140 -1.07 -5.79 -23.63
CA ASP A 140 -1.33 -4.49 -22.99
C ASP A 140 -2.75 -4.40 -22.43
N ARG A 141 -3.72 -5.09 -23.06
CA ARG A 141 -5.11 -5.15 -22.58
C ARG A 141 -5.25 -6.02 -21.34
N SER A 142 -4.64 -7.22 -21.34
CA SER A 142 -4.65 -8.13 -20.18
C SER A 142 -3.99 -7.50 -18.95
N ASP A 143 -2.86 -6.80 -19.15
CA ASP A 143 -2.17 -6.05 -18.10
C ASP A 143 -3.01 -4.87 -17.59
N ARG A 144 -3.77 -4.21 -18.47
CA ARG A 144 -4.67 -3.11 -18.08
C ARG A 144 -5.86 -3.59 -17.25
N GLU A 145 -6.38 -4.79 -17.53
CA GLU A 145 -7.53 -5.34 -16.84
C GLU A 145 -7.17 -6.02 -15.51
N LEU A 146 -6.15 -6.88 -15.52
CA LEU A 146 -5.81 -7.73 -14.37
C LEU A 146 -4.76 -7.08 -13.46
N VAL A 147 -3.68 -6.55 -14.03
CA VAL A 147 -2.49 -6.12 -13.26
C VAL A 147 -2.61 -4.68 -12.79
N THR A 148 -3.04 -3.78 -13.68
CA THR A 148 -3.09 -2.34 -13.41
C THR A 148 -3.93 -1.96 -12.19
N PRO A 149 -5.10 -2.57 -11.91
CA PRO A 149 -5.85 -2.29 -10.68
C PRO A 149 -5.05 -2.62 -9.41
N TRP A 150 -4.28 -3.71 -9.42
CA TRP A 150 -3.45 -4.09 -8.27
C TRP A 150 -2.23 -3.19 -8.12
N PHE A 151 -1.60 -2.77 -9.21
CA PHE A 151 -0.52 -1.78 -9.15
C PHE A 151 -1.00 -0.41 -8.65
N LYS A 152 -2.19 0.03 -9.07
CA LYS A 152 -2.83 1.24 -8.51
C LYS A 152 -3.08 1.09 -7.01
N PHE A 153 -3.59 -0.06 -6.58
CA PHE A 153 -3.83 -0.34 -5.16
C PHE A 153 -2.52 -0.38 -4.34
N LEU A 154 -1.48 -1.03 -4.86
CA LEU A 154 -0.16 -1.11 -4.23
C LEU A 154 0.51 0.27 -4.14
N TRP A 155 0.43 1.07 -5.20
CA TRP A 155 0.88 2.46 -5.17
C TRP A 155 0.17 3.29 -4.09
N GLU A 156 -1.16 3.21 -4.02
CA GLU A 156 -1.93 3.92 -2.99
C GLU A 156 -1.63 3.39 -1.58
N THR A 157 -1.26 2.12 -1.46
CA THR A 157 -0.78 1.51 -0.21
C THR A 157 0.53 2.16 0.24
N TYR A 158 1.54 2.25 -0.63
CA TYR A 158 2.79 2.96 -0.31
C TYR A 158 2.56 4.41 0.08
N ARG A 159 1.73 5.14 -0.68
CA ARG A 159 1.38 6.54 -0.37
C ARG A 159 0.73 6.68 1.01
N THR A 160 -0.21 5.79 1.32
CA THR A 160 -0.93 5.77 2.59
C THR A 160 0.01 5.48 3.75
N VAL A 161 0.89 4.47 3.60
CA VAL A 161 1.87 4.11 4.62
C VAL A 161 2.84 5.27 4.89
N LEU A 162 3.42 5.88 3.84
CA LEU A 162 4.30 7.05 4.01
C LEU A 162 3.60 8.21 4.72
N GLU A 163 2.31 8.44 4.45
CA GLU A 163 1.52 9.46 5.14
C GLU A 163 1.28 9.13 6.62
N ILE A 164 1.06 7.86 6.97
CA ILE A 164 0.85 7.42 8.36
C ILE A 164 2.15 7.48 9.17
N LEU A 165 3.26 7.08 8.55
CA LEU A 165 4.57 6.97 9.20
C LEU A 165 5.30 8.31 9.35
N ARG A 166 4.89 9.36 8.61
CA ARG A 166 5.58 10.66 8.65
C ARG A 166 5.63 11.25 10.06
N ASN A 167 6.69 12.00 10.32
CA ASN A 167 6.90 12.75 11.56
C ASN A 167 6.88 11.88 12.83
N ASN A 168 7.34 10.63 12.75
CA ASN A 168 7.52 9.76 13.92
C ASN A 168 8.96 9.21 13.93
N SER A 169 9.75 9.62 14.93
CA SER A 169 11.15 9.23 15.09
C SER A 169 11.34 7.72 15.27
N LYS A 170 10.40 7.04 15.94
CA LYS A 170 10.47 5.60 16.18
C LYS A 170 10.21 4.77 14.92
N LEU A 171 9.57 5.35 13.90
CA LEU A 171 9.19 4.66 12.67
C LEU A 171 9.98 5.13 11.44
N MET A 172 11.06 5.90 11.63
CA MET A 172 11.87 6.44 10.53
C MET A 172 12.46 5.33 9.65
N ALA A 173 12.96 4.26 10.26
CA ALA A 173 13.53 3.13 9.53
C ALA A 173 12.47 2.48 8.61
N LEU A 174 11.27 2.23 9.13
CA LEU A 174 10.17 1.70 8.33
C LEU A 174 9.71 2.71 7.26
N TYR A 175 9.71 4.01 7.54
CA TYR A 175 9.40 5.04 6.54
C TYR A 175 10.42 5.03 5.38
N ALA A 176 11.71 4.95 5.69
CA ALA A 176 12.77 4.87 4.69
C ALA A 176 12.66 3.58 3.86
N ASP A 177 12.48 2.43 4.50
CA ASP A 177 12.27 1.14 3.82
C ASP A 177 11.04 1.19 2.91
N THR A 178 9.93 1.78 3.37
CA THR A 178 8.72 1.97 2.55
C THR A 178 9.02 2.82 1.32
N ALA A 179 9.78 3.91 1.46
CA ALA A 179 10.16 4.77 0.35
C ALA A 179 11.03 4.02 -0.67
N HIS A 180 12.02 3.25 -0.20
CA HIS A 180 12.89 2.42 -1.05
C HIS A 180 12.09 1.37 -1.81
N ARG A 181 11.20 0.62 -1.14
CA ARG A 181 10.31 -0.35 -1.79
C ARG A 181 9.42 0.33 -2.84
N ALA A 182 8.90 1.52 -2.56
CA ALA A 182 8.08 2.27 -3.50
C ALA A 182 8.90 2.75 -4.73
N PHE A 183 10.16 3.17 -4.54
CA PHE A 183 11.05 3.48 -5.66
C PHE A 183 11.34 2.24 -6.52
N GLN A 184 11.66 1.11 -5.88
CA GLN A 184 11.91 -0.16 -6.58
C GLN A 184 10.68 -0.64 -7.33
N PHE A 185 9.48 -0.52 -6.75
CA PHE A 185 8.22 -0.76 -7.44
C PHE A 185 8.10 0.13 -8.70
N CYS A 186 8.37 1.43 -8.57
CA CYS A 186 8.30 2.34 -9.71
C CYS A 186 9.31 1.99 -10.81
N LYS A 187 10.53 1.59 -10.44
CA LYS A 187 11.56 1.09 -11.35
C LYS A 187 11.11 -0.17 -12.07
N GLN A 188 10.79 -1.21 -11.31
CA GLN A 188 10.48 -2.56 -11.80
C GLN A 188 9.32 -2.54 -12.79
N TYR A 189 8.32 -1.70 -12.55
CA TYR A 189 7.11 -1.62 -13.36
C TYR A 189 7.05 -0.36 -14.24
N LYS A 190 8.17 0.36 -14.40
CA LYS A 190 8.31 1.56 -15.24
C LYS A 190 7.23 2.63 -14.98
N ARG A 191 6.83 2.81 -13.72
CA ARG A 191 5.78 3.75 -13.28
C ARG A 191 6.35 5.15 -13.07
N THR A 192 6.75 5.80 -14.15
CA THR A 192 7.45 7.11 -14.08
C THR A 192 6.56 8.25 -13.55
N THR A 193 5.24 8.15 -13.71
CA THR A 193 4.28 9.14 -13.18
C THR A 193 4.17 9.06 -11.66
N GLU A 194 4.10 7.86 -11.11
CA GLU A 194 4.09 7.60 -9.68
C GLU A 194 5.42 7.95 -9.05
N PHE A 195 6.54 7.65 -9.72
CA PHE A 195 7.87 8.04 -9.25
C PHE A 195 7.98 9.56 -9.05
N ARG A 196 7.58 10.37 -10.03
CA ARG A 196 7.57 11.85 -9.90
C ARG A 196 6.75 12.30 -8.69
N ARG A 197 5.55 11.73 -8.53
CA ARG A 197 4.66 12.02 -7.41
C ARG A 197 5.26 11.59 -6.06
N LEU A 198 5.98 10.47 -6.02
CA LEU A 198 6.69 9.98 -4.83
C LEU A 198 7.79 10.96 -4.41
N CYS A 199 8.59 11.44 -5.36
CA CYS A 199 9.63 12.44 -5.11
C CYS A 199 9.05 13.72 -4.52
N GLU A 200 7.93 14.21 -5.05
CA GLU A 200 7.20 15.36 -4.50
C GLU A 200 6.67 15.11 -3.09
N ILE A 201 6.07 13.94 -2.83
CA ILE A 201 5.59 13.56 -1.50
C ILE A 201 6.74 13.60 -0.48
N ILE A 202 7.87 12.97 -0.80
CA ILE A 202 9.02 12.91 0.12
C ILE A 202 9.64 14.31 0.30
N ARG A 203 9.68 15.14 -0.76
CA ARG A 203 10.11 16.55 -0.66
C ARG A 203 9.20 17.35 0.29
N ASN A 204 7.89 17.21 0.13
CA ASN A 204 6.90 17.88 0.97
C ASN A 204 6.93 17.41 2.42
N HIS A 205 7.14 16.11 2.66
CA HIS A 205 7.31 15.58 4.01
C HIS A 205 8.54 16.18 4.72
N LEU A 206 9.68 16.27 4.03
CA LEU A 206 10.89 16.89 4.57
C LEU A 206 10.72 18.40 4.81
N ALA A 207 10.09 19.12 3.88
CA ALA A 207 9.81 20.54 4.03
C ALA A 207 8.90 20.81 5.24
N ASN A 208 7.86 20.00 5.43
CA ASN A 208 6.96 20.09 6.58
C ASN A 208 7.68 19.80 7.90
N LEU A 209 8.56 18.79 7.93
CA LEU A 209 9.37 18.48 9.10
C LEU A 209 10.25 19.68 9.52
N ASN A 210 10.85 20.37 8.55
CA ASN A 210 11.65 21.57 8.81
C ASN A 210 10.83 22.77 9.28
N LYS A 211 9.62 22.93 8.76
CA LYS A 211 8.71 24.03 9.08
C LYS A 211 8.12 23.92 10.49
N TYR A 212 7.67 22.72 10.88
CA TYR A 212 6.95 22.51 12.14
C TYR A 212 7.86 21.94 13.21
N ARG A 213 8.70 22.81 13.79
CA ARG A 213 9.80 22.32 14.61
C ARG A 213 9.39 21.75 15.97
N ASP A 214 8.25 22.16 16.48
CA ASP A 214 7.80 21.83 17.84
C ASP A 214 6.91 20.57 17.89
N GLN A 215 6.79 19.81 16.79
CA GLN A 215 5.99 18.59 16.78
C GLN A 215 6.59 17.52 17.69
N ARG A 216 5.75 16.97 18.57
CA ARG A 216 6.08 15.83 19.43
C ARG A 216 6.42 14.60 18.58
N ASP A 217 7.37 13.80 19.06
CA ASP A 217 7.85 12.55 18.44
C ASP A 217 8.48 12.73 17.04
N ARG A 218 8.79 13.96 16.61
CA ARG A 218 9.41 14.20 15.31
C ARG A 218 10.84 13.59 15.25
N PRO A 219 11.29 13.19 14.05
CA PRO A 219 12.71 12.96 13.76
C PRO A 219 13.59 14.17 14.12
N ASP A 220 14.74 13.91 14.75
CA ASP A 220 15.72 14.96 15.00
C ASP A 220 16.78 15.00 13.90
N LEU A 221 16.72 16.03 13.04
CA LEU A 221 17.65 16.18 11.92
C LEU A 221 19.06 16.60 12.33
N SER A 222 19.30 17.00 13.59
CA SER A 222 20.67 17.16 14.10
C SER A 222 21.33 15.84 14.50
N ALA A 223 20.54 14.78 14.73
CA ALA A 223 21.08 13.48 15.06
C ALA A 223 21.62 12.80 13.78
N PRO A 224 22.90 12.36 13.77
CA PRO A 224 23.52 11.72 12.59
C PRO A 224 22.73 10.52 12.06
N GLU A 225 22.19 9.69 12.95
CA GLU A 225 21.40 8.50 12.58
C GLU A 225 20.13 8.86 11.81
N SER A 226 19.38 9.87 12.30
CA SER A 226 18.17 10.34 11.62
C SER A 226 18.54 10.91 10.25
N LEU A 227 19.58 11.74 10.19
CA LEU A 227 20.05 12.34 8.95
C LEU A 227 20.47 11.29 7.91
N GLN A 228 21.13 10.22 8.35
CA GLN A 228 21.55 9.12 7.49
C GLN A 228 20.35 8.48 6.76
N PHE A 229 19.25 8.18 7.45
CA PHE A 229 18.05 7.63 6.80
C PHE A 229 17.50 8.55 5.69
N TYR A 230 17.48 9.87 5.93
CA TYR A 230 17.03 10.83 4.93
C TYR A 230 17.99 10.92 3.73
N LEU A 231 19.29 10.92 3.98
CA LEU A 231 20.32 10.94 2.94
C LEU A 231 20.27 9.67 2.09
N ASP A 232 20.21 8.50 2.70
CA ASP A 232 20.11 7.21 2.00
C ASP A 232 18.85 7.16 1.12
N THR A 233 17.71 7.65 1.64
CA THR A 233 16.48 7.77 0.85
C THR A 233 16.66 8.67 -0.38
N ARG A 234 17.42 9.76 -0.27
CA ARG A 234 17.71 10.65 -1.40
C ARG A 234 18.70 10.07 -2.38
N PHE A 235 19.71 9.34 -1.92
CA PHE A 235 20.64 8.64 -2.80
C PHE A 235 19.92 7.56 -3.60
N GLU A 236 19.04 6.78 -2.97
CA GLU A 236 18.24 5.79 -3.68
C GLU A 236 17.29 6.46 -4.68
N GLN A 237 16.65 7.59 -4.31
CA GLN A 237 15.85 8.37 -5.24
C GLN A 237 16.66 8.80 -6.47
N LEU A 238 17.88 9.34 -6.28
CA LEU A 238 18.76 9.78 -7.36
C LEU A 238 19.12 8.60 -8.28
N LYS A 239 19.55 7.47 -7.70
CA LYS A 239 19.90 6.26 -8.44
C LYS A 239 18.75 5.78 -9.32
N ILE A 240 17.55 5.70 -8.75
CA ILE A 240 16.37 5.21 -9.48
C ILE A 240 15.92 6.23 -10.54
N ALA A 241 16.04 7.53 -10.27
CA ALA A 241 15.78 8.56 -11.28
C ALA A 241 16.73 8.42 -12.47
N THR A 242 18.02 8.14 -12.25
CA THR A 242 19.00 7.90 -13.32
C THR A 242 18.65 6.66 -14.12
N GLU A 243 18.32 5.54 -13.46
CA GLU A 243 17.93 4.30 -14.14
C GLU A 243 16.61 4.42 -14.93
N LEU A 244 15.73 5.33 -14.54
CA LEU A 244 14.50 5.67 -15.26
C LEU A 244 14.68 6.83 -16.26
N GLU A 245 15.89 7.37 -16.40
CA GLU A 245 16.24 8.52 -17.26
C GLU A 245 15.40 9.79 -16.96
N LEU A 246 15.07 10.00 -15.69
CA LEU A 246 14.25 11.11 -15.20
C LEU A 246 15.11 12.26 -14.67
N TRP A 247 15.85 12.91 -15.57
CA TRP A 247 16.85 13.94 -15.24
C TRP A 247 16.32 15.19 -14.53
N GLN A 248 15.03 15.50 -14.67
CA GLN A 248 14.41 16.71 -14.10
C GLN A 248 13.82 16.50 -12.69
N VAL A 249 13.79 15.26 -12.19
CA VAL A 249 13.05 14.87 -10.97
C VAL A 249 13.95 14.77 -9.74
N VAL A 250 15.26 14.79 -9.98
CA VAL A 250 16.34 14.83 -8.99
C VAL A 250 16.36 16.18 -8.29
#